data_AF-A0A7X0VDC5-F1
#
_entry.id   AF-A0A7X0VDC5-F1
#
_cell.length_a   1.000
_cell.length_b   1.000
_cell.length_c   1.000
_cell.angle_alpha   90.00
_cell.angle_beta   90.00
_cell.angle_gamma   90.00
#
_symmetry.space_group_name_H-M   'P 1'
#
loop_
_entity.id
_entity.type
_entity.pdbx_description
1 polymer ?
#
loop_
_entity_poly.entity_id
_entity_poly.type
_entity_poly.pdbx_seq_one_letter_code
_entity_poly.pdbx_strand_id
1 'polypeptide(L)' 'MTAADERKRMIGQMAREAGIIEDPQLLERLDEPVPLWVLLDMMLKWIDRSESRDGPYD' A
#
# COMPACT_ATOMS: atom_id res chain seq x y z
N MET A 1 10.93 7.69 21.57
CA MET A 1 10.16 7.04 20.48
C MET A 1 8.80 6.71 21.03
N THR A 2 7.73 7.18 20.40
CA THR A 2 6.38 6.95 20.90
C THR A 2 5.84 5.62 20.36
N ALA A 3 4.90 4.98 21.06
CA ALA A 3 4.27 3.74 20.60
C ALA A 3 3.57 3.89 19.23
N ALA A 4 3.22 5.13 18.83
CA ALA A 4 2.66 5.44 17.53
C ALA A 4 3.71 5.32 16.40
N ASP A 5 4.96 5.73 16.66
CA ASP A 5 6.05 5.64 15.68
C ASP A 5 6.42 4.18 15.37
N GLU A 6 6.37 3.33 16.40
CA GLU A 6 6.67 1.90 16.29
C GLU A 6 5.60 1.15 15.48
N ARG A 7 4.32 1.50 15.68
CA ARG A 7 3.21 0.98 14.86
C ARG A 7 3.30 1.42 13.41
N LYS A 8 3.64 2.69 13.14
CA LYS A 8 3.82 3.19 11.77
C LYS A 8 4.94 2.43 11.05
N ARG A 9 6.05 2.14 11.72
CA ARG A 9 7.14 1.33 11.16
C ARG A 9 6.71 -0.11 10.86
N MET A 10 6.00 -0.77 11.77
CA MET A 10 5.50 -2.13 11.52
C MET A 10 4.52 -2.18 10.34
N ILE A 11 3.57 -1.25 10.30
CA ILE A 11 2.60 -1.15 9.19
C ILE A 11 3.34 -0.89 7.87
N GLY A 12 4.40 -0.08 7.90
CA GLY A 12 5.22 0.17 6.74
C GLY A 12 6.03 -1.02 6.24
N GLN A 13 6.57 -1.82 7.15
CA GLN A 13 7.21 -3.08 6.79
C GLN A 13 6.20 -4.05 6.18
N MET A 14 5.03 -4.24 6.81
CA MET A 14 3.98 -5.12 6.29
C MET A 14 3.46 -4.66 4.92
N ALA A 15 3.33 -3.35 4.70
CA ALA A 15 2.85 -2.81 3.44
C ALA A 15 3.88 -2.94 2.30
N ARG A 16 5.19 -2.84 2.60
CA ARG A 16 6.26 -3.19 1.65
C ARG A 16 6.23 -4.67 1.30
N GLU A 17 6.13 -5.54 2.30
CA GLU A 17 6.10 -6.99 2.11
C GLU A 17 4.85 -7.46 1.34
N ALA A 18 3.71 -6.80 1.53
CA ALA A 18 2.47 -7.10 0.83
C ALA A 18 2.43 -6.57 -0.63
N GLY A 19 3.46 -5.81 -1.05
CA GLY A 19 3.50 -5.12 -2.34
C GLY A 19 2.43 -4.03 -2.47
N ILE A 20 1.88 -3.55 -1.35
CA ILE A 20 0.82 -2.53 -1.32
C ILE A 20 1.44 -1.13 -1.42
N ILE A 21 2.61 -0.93 -0.82
CA ILE A 21 3.37 0.33 -0.89
C ILE A 21 4.71 0.05 -1.55
N GLU A 22 4.85 0.50 -2.80
CA GLU A 22 6.10 0.42 -3.56
C GLU A 22 7.10 1.51 -3.16
N ASP A 23 6.60 2.64 -2.64
CA ASP A 23 7.42 3.81 -2.34
C ASP A 23 7.62 4.03 -0.83
N PRO A 24 8.83 3.83 -0.28
CA PRO A 24 9.10 4.01 1.14
C PRO A 24 8.89 5.45 1.62
N GLN A 25 8.94 6.45 0.73
CA GLN A 25 8.66 7.85 1.07
C GLN A 25 7.19 8.09 1.45
N LEU A 26 6.26 7.22 0.99
CA LEU A 26 4.85 7.29 1.35
C LEU A 26 4.62 6.98 2.84
N LEU A 27 5.45 6.09 3.41
CA LEU A 27 5.37 5.68 4.81
C LEU A 27 5.84 6.75 5.77
N GLU A 28 6.83 7.53 5.34
CA GLU A 28 7.35 8.66 6.11
C GLU A 28 6.38 9.85 6.12
N ARG A 29 5.42 9.87 5.18
CA ARG A 29 4.44 10.95 4.99
C ARG A 29 2.99 10.51 5.21
N LEU A 30 2.76 9.42 5.96
CA LEU A 30 1.41 8.94 6.31
C LEU A 30 0.55 9.97 7.06
N ASP A 31 1.16 10.95 7.72
CA ASP A 31 0.46 12.06 8.40
C ASP A 31 0.10 13.22 7.44
N GLU A 32 0.54 13.17 6.18
CA GLU A 32 0.25 14.18 5.16
C GLU A 32 -0.83 13.70 4.19
N PRO A 33 -1.62 14.62 3.59
CA PRO A 33 -2.60 14.26 2.58
C PRO A 33 -1.90 13.64 1.37
N VAL A 34 -2.23 12.37 1.09
CA VAL A 34 -1.67 11.62 -0.02
C VAL A 34 -2.19 12.19 -1.35
N PRO A 35 -1.35 12.32 -2.39
CA PRO A 35 -1.82 12.78 -3.69
C PRO A 35 -2.89 11.87 -4.30
N LEU A 36 -3.90 12.46 -4.96
CA LEU A 36 -5.01 11.72 -5.58
C LEU A 36 -4.53 10.62 -6.54
N TRP A 37 -3.49 10.89 -7.33
CA TRP A 37 -2.95 9.93 -8.29
C TRP A 37 -2.40 8.66 -7.63
N VAL A 38 -1.86 8.74 -6.41
CA VAL A 38 -1.38 7.57 -5.65
C VAL A 38 -2.54 6.68 -5.24
N LEU A 39 -3.66 7.28 -4.79
CA LEU A 39 -4.87 6.52 -4.44
C LEU A 39 -5.44 5.81 -5.68
N LEU A 40 -5.44 6.48 -6.84
CA LEU A 40 -5.88 5.90 -8.10
C LEU A 40 -4.98 4.72 -8.52
N ASP A 41 -3.67 4.86 -8.41
CA ASP A 41 -2.71 3.80 -8.71
C ASP A 41 -2.88 2.58 -7.78
N MET A 42 -3.09 2.79 -6.48
CA MET A 42 -3.44 1.74 -5.54
C MET A 42 -4.74 1.03 -5.90
N MET A 43 -5.78 1.77 -6.31
CA MET A 43 -7.06 1.18 -6.74
C MET A 43 -6.89 0.35 -8.02
N LEU A 44 -6.11 0.81 -9.00
CA LEU A 44 -5.83 0.07 -10.22
C LEU A 44 -5.10 -1.24 -9.92
N LYS A 45 -4.06 -1.21 -9.07
CA LYS A 45 -3.34 -2.42 -8.63
C LYS A 45 -4.25 -3.39 -7.88
N TRP A 46 -5.20 -2.87 -7.10
CA TRP A 46 -6.21 -3.70 -6.42
C TRP A 46 -7.16 -4.38 -7.40
N ILE A 47 -7.62 -3.65 -8.42
CA ILE A 47 -8.47 -4.20 -9.49
C ILE A 47 -7.71 -5.29 -10.25
N ASP A 48 -6.47 -5.02 -10.66
CA ASP A 48 -5.59 -5.97 -11.36
C ASP A 48 -5.33 -7.26 -10.56
N ARG A 49 -5.09 -7.12 -9.25
CA ARG A 49 -4.93 -8.24 -8.33
C ARG A 49 -6.24 -9.01 -8.10
N SER A 50 -7.40 -8.36 -8.22
CA SER A 50 -8.71 -8.99 -8.06
C SER A 50 -9.15 -9.76 -9.31
N GLU A 51 -8.86 -9.25 -10.50
CA GLU A 51 -9.12 -9.96 -11.77
C GLU A 51 -8.22 -11.20 -11.92
N SER A 52 -7.01 -11.17 -11.37
CA SER A 52 -6.13 -12.34 -11.34
C SER A 52 -6.69 -13.53 -10.53
N ARG A 53 -7.80 -13.38 -9.80
CA ARG A 53 -8.47 -14.48 -9.09
C ARG A 53 -9.63 -15.13 -9.86
N ASP A 54 -10.10 -14.53 -10.94
CA ASP A 54 -11.28 -15.02 -11.66
C ASP A 54 -11.11 -14.98 -13.20
N GLY A 55 -10.45 -16.02 -13.73
CA GLY A 55 -10.91 -16.72 -14.95
C GLY A 55 -9.85 -16.95 -16.05
N PRO A 56 -10.15 -17.81 -17.06
CA PRO A 56 -10.86 -19.11 -17.05
C PRO A 56 -10.00 -20.20 -17.77
N TYR A 57 -10.19 -21.50 -17.50
CA TYR A 57 -9.41 -22.62 -18.08
C TYR A 57 -7.99 -22.86 -17.48
N ASP A 58 -7.93 -23.50 -16.31
CA ASP A 58 -7.05 -24.66 -16.06
C ASP A 58 -7.88 -25.70 -15.28
#